data_AF-A0A972UMF6-F1
#
_entry.id   AF-A0A972UMF6-F1
#
_cell.length_a   1.000
_cell.length_b   1.000
_cell.length_c   1.000
_cell.angle_alpha   90.00
_cell.angle_beta   90.00
_cell.angle_gamma   90.00
#
_symmetry.space_group_name_H-M   'P 1'
#
loop_
_entity.id
_entity.type
_entity.pdbx_description
1 polymer ?
#
loop_
_entity_poly.entity_id
_entity_poly.type
_entity_poly.pdbx_seq_one_letter_code
_entity_poly.pdbx_strand_id
1 'polypeptide(L)'
;MFIFQIRPRVFRIDAPASYVPSFPADAEIRFHLQPLQPFGMMAGGGRTTVRDVGASSFFNANTGVHTIESKMPLQPLEVVIEEPTRVFSLNGNVLAITETFDTFETLRQTIESVYFCLPMLLNVTFADSPTVERVDGTIGEYGFRWELSNWHMRFAITSQELQEERIVQAWQRMPLFADGSPRRRLLAALHYFHVACRLDISGETPGEFLPEMLLNLAKTLEVLFPPHGEGTSLDATRTGLRELGIENENIERDFVPAIALRNHVGVGHALIALFTSDQLKVLHEYTERAENAFRDMLDTMIQKIESGDF
;
A
#
# COMPACT_ATOMS: atom_id res chain seq x y z
N MET A 1 0.71 -7.69 -15.28
CA MET A 1 1.17 -6.88 -14.14
C MET A 1 0.50 -7.43 -12.89
N PHE A 2 1.27 -7.75 -11.85
CA PHE A 2 0.70 -8.21 -10.58
C PHE A 2 -0.10 -7.07 -9.94
N ILE A 3 -1.22 -7.42 -9.29
CA ILE A 3 -2.14 -6.47 -8.62
C ILE A 3 -1.42 -5.63 -7.56
N PHE A 4 -0.39 -6.22 -6.95
CA PHE A 4 0.42 -5.62 -5.88
C PHE A 4 1.29 -4.45 -6.34
N GLN A 5 1.33 -4.17 -7.64
CA GLN A 5 2.28 -3.25 -8.21
C GLN A 5 1.63 -2.35 -9.26
N ILE A 6 1.57 -1.07 -8.86
CA ILE A 6 1.53 0.17 -9.66
C ILE A 6 0.19 0.92 -9.59
N ARG A 7 0.13 1.86 -8.65
CA ARG A 7 -0.48 3.15 -8.96
C ARG A 7 0.20 3.73 -10.18
N PRO A 8 -0.54 4.18 -11.22
CA PRO A 8 0.05 4.70 -12.45
C PRO A 8 1.18 5.68 -12.17
N ARG A 9 2.31 5.53 -12.86
CA ARG A 9 3.47 6.43 -12.77
C ARG A 9 3.70 7.14 -14.10
N VAL A 10 4.24 8.34 -14.04
CA VAL A 10 4.55 9.17 -15.22
C VAL A 10 5.99 9.64 -15.19
N PHE A 11 6.56 9.82 -16.38
CA PHE A 11 7.83 10.49 -16.54
C PHE A 11 7.63 12.00 -16.46
N ARG A 12 8.31 12.65 -15.52
CA ARG A 12 8.52 14.10 -15.52
C ARG A 12 9.92 14.36 -16.03
N ILE A 13 10.02 14.95 -17.21
CA ILE A 13 11.31 15.30 -17.80
C ILE A 13 11.56 16.77 -17.48
N ASP A 14 12.71 17.06 -16.89
CA ASP A 14 13.13 18.40 -16.51
C ASP A 14 13.73 19.11 -17.74
N ALA A 15 12.89 19.30 -18.77
CA ALA A 15 13.21 19.89 -20.07
C ALA A 15 12.18 20.99 -20.43
N PRO A 16 12.46 21.85 -21.44
CA PRO A 16 11.45 22.78 -21.95
C PRO A 16 10.16 22.06 -22.36
N ALA A 17 9.00 22.70 -22.19
CA ALA A 17 7.69 22.07 -22.46
C ALA A 17 7.52 21.56 -23.92
N SER A 18 8.32 22.08 -24.85
CA SER A 18 8.37 21.66 -26.25
C SER A 18 9.26 20.43 -26.50
N TYR A 19 10.04 20.01 -25.51
CA TYR A 19 10.97 18.90 -25.65
C TYR A 19 10.20 17.57 -25.70
N VAL A 20 10.47 16.81 -26.76
CA VAL A 20 10.03 15.43 -26.92
C VAL A 20 11.30 14.59 -27.06
N PRO A 21 11.55 13.64 -26.15
CA PRO A 21 12.71 12.77 -26.27
C PRO A 21 12.74 12.07 -27.63
N SER A 22 13.84 12.21 -28.35
CA SER A 22 14.12 11.44 -29.56
C SER A 22 14.89 10.18 -29.19
N PHE A 23 14.51 9.04 -29.77
CA PHE A 23 15.24 7.79 -29.63
C PHE A 23 15.84 7.36 -30.99
N PRO A 24 17.00 6.67 -31.03
CA PRO A 24 17.75 6.15 -29.88
C PRO A 24 18.39 7.25 -29.03
N ALA A 25 18.50 7.00 -27.72
CA ALA A 25 19.10 7.94 -26.76
C ALA A 25 19.87 7.20 -25.67
N ASP A 26 21.02 7.74 -25.30
CA ASP A 26 21.74 7.33 -24.10
C ASP A 26 20.94 7.77 -22.86
N ALA A 27 20.75 6.85 -21.92
CA ALA A 27 20.07 7.15 -20.67
C ALA A 27 20.80 6.52 -19.48
N GLU A 28 20.77 7.25 -18.36
CA GLU A 28 21.11 6.72 -17.03
C GLU A 28 19.82 6.59 -16.23
N ILE A 29 19.55 5.41 -15.70
CA ILE A 29 18.42 5.14 -14.80
C ILE A 29 18.97 4.88 -13.41
N ARG A 30 18.49 5.58 -12.39
CA ARG A 30 18.89 5.41 -11.00
C ARG A 30 17.72 4.95 -10.14
N PHE A 31 17.89 3.84 -9.45
CA PHE A 31 16.96 3.30 -8.46
C PHE A 31 17.54 3.55 -7.07
N HIS A 32 16.78 4.24 -6.23
CA HIS A 32 17.14 4.50 -4.85
C HIS A 32 16.51 3.43 -3.96
N LEU A 33 17.33 2.55 -3.41
CA LEU A 33 16.91 1.41 -2.60
C LEU A 33 16.77 1.79 -1.12
N GLN A 34 15.78 1.17 -0.48
CA GLN A 34 15.51 1.22 0.96
C GLN A 34 15.31 -0.21 1.50
N PRO A 35 15.41 -0.45 2.82
CA PRO A 35 16.00 0.45 3.80
C PRO A 35 17.50 0.67 3.51
N LEU A 36 18.08 1.77 3.98
CA LEU A 36 19.49 2.13 3.73
C LEU A 36 20.54 1.18 4.35
N GLN A 37 20.16 0.44 5.38
CA GLN A 37 21.09 -0.31 6.22
C GLN A 37 21.74 -1.52 5.52
N PRO A 38 21.01 -2.39 4.79
CA PRO A 38 21.60 -3.48 4.02
C PRO A 38 22.60 -3.03 2.96
N PHE A 39 22.54 -1.74 2.57
CA PHE A 39 23.39 -1.13 1.56
C PHE A 39 24.59 -0.36 2.14
N GLY A 40 24.79 -0.40 3.46
CA GLY A 40 25.92 0.26 4.13
C GLY A 40 25.83 1.78 4.22
N MET A 41 24.64 2.34 4.02
CA MET A 41 24.44 3.79 4.05
C MET A 41 24.10 4.31 5.46
N MET A 42 23.67 3.42 6.37
CA MET A 42 23.46 3.76 7.77
C MET A 42 23.60 2.53 8.68
N ALA A 43 23.87 2.76 9.96
CA ALA A 43 24.03 1.69 10.96
C ALA A 43 22.69 1.08 11.43
N GLY A 44 21.57 1.55 10.86
CA GLY A 44 20.20 1.51 11.37
C GLY A 44 19.65 0.15 11.84
N GLY A 45 18.51 0.23 12.52
CA GLY A 45 17.81 -0.95 13.01
C GLY A 45 17.18 -1.77 11.89
N GLY A 46 17.22 -3.09 12.04
CA GLY A 46 16.60 -4.04 11.11
C GLY A 46 16.74 -5.46 11.62
N ARG A 47 16.96 -6.40 10.71
CA ARG A 47 17.22 -7.82 10.96
C ARG A 47 18.64 -8.23 10.58
N THR A 48 19.40 -7.33 9.97
CA THR A 48 20.80 -7.54 9.57
C THR A 48 21.76 -6.86 10.55
N THR A 49 22.94 -7.45 10.79
CA THR A 49 24.02 -6.82 11.58
C THR A 49 25.37 -7.04 10.92
N VAL A 50 26.32 -6.13 11.15
CA VAL A 50 27.68 -6.25 10.65
C VAL A 50 28.44 -7.28 11.47
N ARG A 51 29.04 -8.25 10.79
CA ARG A 51 29.87 -9.27 11.42
C ARG A 51 31.07 -8.62 12.14
N ASP A 52 31.41 -9.16 13.31
CA ASP A 52 32.57 -8.73 14.11
C ASP A 52 32.53 -7.25 14.55
N VAL A 53 31.33 -6.65 14.58
CA VAL A 53 31.06 -5.31 15.11
C VAL A 53 30.06 -5.45 16.27
N GLY A 54 30.26 -4.68 17.35
CA GLY A 54 29.31 -4.66 18.45
C GLY A 54 27.92 -4.18 18.00
N ALA A 55 26.85 -4.75 18.54
CA ALA A 55 25.48 -4.41 18.17
C ALA A 55 24.58 -4.25 19.41
N SER A 56 23.47 -3.54 19.23
CA SER A 56 22.38 -3.41 20.20
C SER A 56 21.15 -4.13 19.65
N SER A 57 20.58 -5.04 20.43
CA SER A 57 19.30 -5.67 20.11
C SER A 57 18.17 -5.02 20.90
N PHE A 58 17.09 -4.69 20.22
CA PHE A 58 15.85 -4.25 20.84
C PHE A 58 14.78 -5.34 20.71
N PHE A 59 14.07 -5.64 21.79
CA PHE A 59 12.92 -6.53 21.81
C PHE A 59 11.78 -5.88 22.60
N ASN A 60 10.66 -5.61 21.93
CA ASN A 60 9.46 -5.13 22.58
C ASN A 60 8.61 -6.31 23.06
N ALA A 61 8.65 -6.60 24.36
CA ALA A 61 7.91 -7.72 24.94
C ALA A 61 6.38 -7.60 24.81
N ASN A 62 5.84 -6.40 24.58
CA ASN A 62 4.40 -6.19 24.43
C ASN A 62 3.90 -6.46 23.00
N THR A 63 4.74 -6.27 21.99
CA THR A 63 4.35 -6.42 20.57
C THR A 63 5.07 -7.57 19.86
N GLY A 64 6.13 -8.12 20.45
CA GLY A 64 7.01 -9.13 19.85
C GLY A 64 7.96 -8.57 18.78
N VAL A 65 7.86 -7.27 18.46
CA VAL A 65 8.73 -6.59 17.49
C VAL A 65 10.16 -6.58 18.02
N HIS A 66 11.10 -6.94 17.17
CA HIS A 66 12.52 -6.89 17.47
C HIS A 66 13.32 -6.35 16.31
N THR A 67 14.40 -5.68 16.66
CA THR A 67 15.37 -5.13 15.72
C THR A 67 16.78 -5.33 16.27
N ILE A 68 17.77 -5.38 15.39
CA ILE A 68 19.18 -5.33 15.72
C ILE A 68 19.82 -4.14 14.99
N GLU A 69 20.69 -3.42 15.68
CA GLU A 69 21.39 -2.25 15.16
C GLU A 69 22.89 -2.40 15.43
N SER A 70 23.72 -2.22 14.42
CA SER A 70 25.17 -2.35 14.56
C SER A 70 25.76 -1.02 15.03
N LYS A 71 26.85 -1.02 15.82
CA LYS A 71 27.51 0.23 16.22
C LYS A 71 28.16 0.99 15.06
N MET A 72 28.44 0.29 13.97
CA MET A 72 28.98 0.84 12.73
C MET A 72 28.14 0.31 11.56
N PRO A 73 27.92 1.11 10.50
CA PRO A 73 27.30 0.63 9.28
C PRO A 73 28.18 -0.40 8.56
N LEU A 74 27.59 -1.14 7.61
CA LEU A 74 28.38 -1.81 6.57
C LEU A 74 29.17 -0.75 5.78
N GLN A 75 30.27 -1.15 5.14
CA GLN A 75 30.81 -0.32 4.07
C GLN A 75 29.77 -0.23 2.94
N PRO A 76 29.63 0.93 2.26
CA PRO A 76 28.75 1.05 1.11
C PRO A 76 29.00 -0.08 0.10
N LEU A 77 27.94 -0.68 -0.42
CA LEU A 77 28.08 -1.71 -1.45
C LEU A 77 28.62 -1.09 -2.73
N GLU A 78 29.65 -1.71 -3.31
CA GLU A 78 30.23 -1.31 -4.59
C GLU A 78 30.20 -2.52 -5.53
N VAL A 79 29.25 -2.54 -6.46
CA VAL A 79 29.09 -3.63 -7.43
C VAL A 79 29.02 -3.03 -8.82
N VAL A 80 29.81 -3.56 -9.75
CA VAL A 80 29.74 -3.20 -11.17
C VAL A 80 29.55 -4.48 -11.98
N ILE A 81 28.56 -4.48 -12.87
CA ILE A 81 28.29 -5.57 -13.80
C ILE A 81 28.31 -4.97 -15.21
N GLU A 82 29.26 -5.41 -16.01
CA GLU A 82 29.42 -4.99 -17.41
C GLU A 82 28.77 -6.03 -18.33
N GLU A 83 27.78 -5.59 -19.11
CA GLU A 83 27.17 -6.36 -20.19
C GLU A 83 27.49 -5.70 -21.54
N PRO A 84 27.34 -6.40 -22.69
CA PRO A 84 27.74 -5.86 -23.99
C PRO A 84 27.08 -4.53 -24.38
N THR A 85 25.85 -4.26 -23.91
CA THR A 85 25.08 -3.05 -24.27
C THR A 85 24.83 -2.12 -23.09
N ARG A 86 25.16 -2.54 -21.86
CA ARG A 86 24.78 -1.79 -20.66
C ARG A 86 25.71 -2.02 -19.49
N VAL A 87 25.77 -1.04 -18.60
CA VAL A 87 26.52 -1.12 -17.35
C VAL A 87 25.56 -0.97 -16.19
N PHE A 88 25.62 -1.91 -15.25
CA PHE A 88 24.97 -1.77 -13.95
C PHE A 88 26.03 -1.37 -12.91
N SER A 89 25.73 -0.36 -12.11
CA SER A 89 26.56 -0.01 -10.96
C SER A 89 25.69 0.21 -9.73
N LEU A 90 25.98 -0.51 -8.65
CA LEU A 90 25.42 -0.26 -7.33
C LEU A 90 26.49 0.44 -6.50
N ASN A 91 26.20 1.67 -6.08
CA ASN A 91 27.03 2.43 -5.15
C ASN A 91 26.18 2.78 -3.92
N GLY A 92 26.47 2.12 -2.80
CA GLY A 92 25.63 2.16 -1.62
C GLY A 92 24.23 1.66 -1.94
N ASN A 93 23.23 2.53 -1.77
CA ASN A 93 21.84 2.23 -2.04
C ASN A 93 21.34 2.70 -3.42
N VAL A 94 22.23 3.19 -4.28
CA VAL A 94 21.86 3.69 -5.62
C VAL A 94 22.30 2.69 -6.67
N LEU A 95 21.33 2.06 -7.33
CA LEU A 95 21.57 1.23 -8.51
C LEU A 95 21.40 2.10 -9.75
N ALA A 96 22.47 2.32 -10.51
CA ALA A 96 22.46 2.98 -11.79
C ALA A 96 22.57 1.96 -12.94
N ILE A 97 21.79 2.19 -14.00
CA ILE A 97 21.83 1.45 -15.27
C ILE A 97 22.10 2.45 -16.39
N THR A 98 23.19 2.27 -17.13
CA THR A 98 23.55 3.11 -18.28
C THR A 98 23.50 2.28 -19.56
N GLU A 99 22.69 2.71 -20.52
CA GLU A 99 22.47 2.03 -21.81
C GLU A 99 21.94 3.01 -22.86
N THR A 100 22.15 2.71 -24.14
CA THR A 100 21.45 3.36 -25.25
C THR A 100 20.10 2.65 -25.48
N PHE A 101 19.00 3.37 -25.33
CA PHE A 101 17.66 2.82 -25.56
C PHE A 101 17.18 3.15 -26.97
N ASP A 102 16.60 2.18 -27.68
CA ASP A 102 16.04 2.38 -29.03
C ASP A 102 14.67 3.07 -29.04
N THR A 103 13.92 2.96 -27.94
CA THR A 103 12.56 3.51 -27.83
C THR A 103 12.26 3.93 -26.39
N PHE A 104 11.29 4.82 -26.22
CA PHE A 104 10.77 5.14 -24.89
C PHE A 104 10.17 3.93 -24.16
N GLU A 105 9.60 3.00 -24.92
CA GLU A 105 8.96 1.80 -24.39
C GLU A 105 9.98 0.83 -23.78
N THR A 106 11.15 0.64 -24.41
CA THR A 106 12.22 -0.21 -23.86
C THR A 106 12.83 0.38 -22.58
N LEU A 107 12.97 1.71 -22.51
CA LEU A 107 13.33 2.43 -21.28
C LEU A 107 12.31 2.17 -20.17
N ARG A 108 11.02 2.37 -20.46
CA ARG A 108 9.92 2.15 -19.50
C ARG A 108 9.87 0.70 -18.99
N GLN A 109 9.97 -0.27 -19.89
CA GLN A 109 9.98 -1.70 -19.52
C GLN A 109 11.17 -2.08 -18.63
N THR A 110 12.34 -1.46 -18.87
CA THR A 110 13.53 -1.66 -18.04
C THR A 110 13.30 -1.12 -16.62
N ILE A 111 12.76 0.10 -16.52
CA ILE A 111 12.40 0.71 -15.23
C ILE A 111 11.41 -0.17 -14.47
N GLU A 112 10.31 -0.58 -15.12
CA GLU A 112 9.28 -1.39 -14.48
C GLU A 112 9.84 -2.74 -14.05
N SER A 113 10.58 -3.43 -14.92
CA SER A 113 11.16 -4.74 -14.60
C SER A 113 12.06 -4.69 -13.38
N VAL A 114 12.97 -3.71 -13.31
CA VAL A 114 13.89 -3.58 -12.17
C VAL A 114 13.15 -3.12 -10.92
N TYR A 115 12.28 -2.11 -11.03
CA TYR A 115 11.53 -1.59 -9.89
C TYR A 115 10.69 -2.68 -9.19
N PHE A 116 10.07 -3.58 -9.96
CA PHE A 116 9.20 -4.60 -9.41
C PHE A 116 9.91 -5.90 -9.07
N CYS A 117 10.80 -6.38 -9.95
CA CYS A 117 11.39 -7.71 -9.79
C CYS A 117 12.61 -7.70 -8.88
N LEU A 118 13.46 -6.66 -8.94
CA LEU A 118 14.70 -6.67 -8.17
C LEU A 118 14.45 -6.72 -6.65
N PRO A 119 13.57 -5.90 -6.06
CA PRO A 119 13.18 -6.04 -4.66
C PRO A 119 12.76 -7.45 -4.26
N MET A 120 11.91 -8.09 -5.08
CA MET A 120 11.43 -9.46 -4.82
C MET A 120 12.58 -10.48 -4.82
N LEU A 121 13.52 -10.35 -5.75
CA LEU A 121 14.69 -11.23 -5.85
C LEU A 121 15.64 -11.01 -4.67
N LEU A 122 15.89 -9.75 -4.28
CA LEU A 122 16.74 -9.43 -3.13
C LEU A 122 16.14 -9.95 -1.82
N ASN A 123 14.82 -9.85 -1.65
CA ASN A 123 14.11 -10.32 -0.45
C ASN A 123 14.25 -11.83 -0.20
N VAL A 124 14.69 -12.62 -1.18
CA VAL A 124 15.03 -14.05 -0.98
C VAL A 124 16.31 -14.20 -0.15
N THR A 125 17.22 -13.23 -0.22
CA THR A 125 18.57 -13.32 0.35
C THR A 125 18.83 -12.29 1.45
N PHE A 126 18.12 -11.17 1.43
CA PHE A 126 18.22 -10.11 2.44
C PHE A 126 17.27 -10.41 3.58
N ALA A 127 17.72 -10.23 4.83
CA ALA A 127 16.85 -10.38 6.00
C ALA A 127 15.88 -9.20 6.15
N ASP A 128 16.29 -8.03 5.65
CA ASP A 128 15.51 -6.80 5.57
C ASP A 128 15.03 -6.63 4.12
N SER A 129 13.72 -6.62 3.90
CA SER A 129 13.12 -6.60 2.55
C SER A 129 13.43 -5.28 1.84
N PRO A 130 14.22 -5.28 0.76
CA PRO A 130 14.49 -4.04 0.06
C PRO A 130 13.27 -3.56 -0.73
N THR A 131 13.12 -2.26 -0.89
CA THR A 131 12.13 -1.59 -1.74
C THR A 131 12.80 -0.50 -2.56
N VAL A 132 12.14 -0.04 -3.63
CA VAL A 132 12.60 1.12 -4.41
C VAL A 132 11.80 2.35 -3.96
N GLU A 133 12.48 3.31 -3.33
CA GLU A 133 11.90 4.56 -2.87
C GLU A 133 11.52 5.46 -4.06
N ARG A 134 12.46 5.63 -4.99
CA ARG A 134 12.26 6.46 -6.18
C ARG A 134 13.14 6.00 -7.34
N VAL A 135 12.74 6.44 -8.53
CA VAL A 135 13.50 6.30 -9.76
C VAL A 135 13.64 7.66 -10.43
N ASP A 136 14.87 8.01 -10.77
CA ASP A 136 15.23 9.21 -11.51
C ASP A 136 16.41 8.92 -12.44
N GLY A 137 16.84 9.88 -13.25
CA GLY A 137 17.91 9.62 -14.21
C GLY A 137 18.04 10.70 -15.26
N THR A 138 18.65 10.36 -16.40
CA THR A 138 18.79 11.23 -17.57
C THR A 138 18.37 10.50 -18.86
N ILE A 139 17.86 11.27 -19.84
CA ILE A 139 17.67 10.83 -21.23
C ILE A 139 18.36 11.89 -22.10
N GLY A 140 19.49 11.53 -22.71
CA GLY A 140 20.42 12.50 -23.28
C GLY A 140 20.94 13.47 -22.21
N GLU A 141 20.72 14.77 -22.43
CA GLU A 141 21.15 15.83 -21.49
C GLU A 141 20.11 16.19 -20.42
N TYR A 142 18.87 15.70 -20.54
CA TYR A 142 17.77 16.10 -19.65
C TYR A 142 17.54 15.09 -18.54
N GLY A 143 17.34 15.61 -17.33
CA GLY A 143 16.93 14.80 -16.19
C GLY A 143 15.49 14.31 -16.31
N PHE A 144 15.17 13.16 -15.71
CA PHE A 144 13.79 12.72 -15.52
C PHE A 144 13.54 12.16 -14.12
N ARG A 145 12.28 12.17 -13.72
CA ARG A 145 11.74 11.48 -12.53
C ARG A 145 10.59 10.58 -12.93
N TRP A 146 10.54 9.38 -12.38
CA TRP A 146 9.43 8.43 -12.58
C TRP A 146 8.58 8.35 -11.32
N GLU A 147 7.57 9.22 -11.26
CA GLU A 147 6.78 9.50 -10.05
C GLU A 147 5.33 9.05 -10.18
N LEU A 148 4.63 8.95 -9.04
CA LEU A 148 3.20 8.63 -9.01
C LEU A 148 2.38 9.67 -9.78
N SER A 149 1.47 9.19 -10.62
CA SER A 149 0.48 9.98 -11.35
C SER A 149 -0.82 10.06 -10.56
N ASN A 150 -1.47 11.23 -10.57
CA ASN A 150 -2.81 11.45 -10.02
C ASN A 150 -3.02 10.82 -8.63
N TRP A 151 -2.21 11.24 -7.65
CA TRP A 151 -2.37 10.80 -6.26
C TRP A 151 -3.24 11.79 -5.49
N HIS A 152 -4.00 11.27 -4.52
CA HIS A 152 -4.75 12.08 -3.57
C HIS A 152 -4.16 11.92 -2.17
N MET A 153 -3.82 13.04 -1.55
CA MET A 153 -3.48 13.05 -0.13
C MET A 153 -4.75 13.16 0.69
N ARG A 154 -4.86 12.33 1.73
CA ARG A 154 -5.95 12.37 2.71
C ARG A 154 -5.39 12.88 4.03
N PHE A 155 -5.84 14.05 4.45
CA PHE A 155 -5.49 14.63 5.73
C PHE A 155 -6.75 14.88 6.54
N ALA A 156 -6.76 14.44 7.79
CA ALA A 156 -7.77 14.81 8.75
C ALA A 156 -7.26 15.99 9.59
N ILE A 157 -7.98 17.10 9.56
CA ILE A 157 -7.72 18.23 10.47
C ILE A 157 -8.30 17.87 11.84
N THR A 158 -7.55 18.16 12.91
CA THR A 158 -7.95 17.81 14.27
C THR A 158 -7.37 18.81 15.28
N SER A 159 -7.90 18.82 16.50
CA SER A 159 -7.37 19.56 17.64
C SER A 159 -7.16 18.61 18.82
N GLN A 160 -6.49 19.09 19.88
CA GLN A 160 -6.34 18.30 21.11
C GLN A 160 -7.71 17.93 21.70
N GLU A 161 -8.61 18.92 21.80
CA GLU A 161 -9.94 18.75 22.37
C GLU A 161 -10.76 17.72 21.59
N LEU A 162 -10.69 17.75 20.26
CA LEU A 162 -11.39 16.78 19.40
C LEU A 162 -10.84 15.36 19.57
N GLN A 163 -9.53 15.20 19.78
CA GLN A 163 -8.93 13.87 20.01
C GLN A 163 -9.32 13.33 21.39
N GLU A 164 -9.30 14.18 22.42
CA GLU A 164 -9.76 13.83 23.77
C GLU A 164 -11.25 13.42 23.74
N GLU A 165 -12.10 14.19 23.05
CA GLU A 165 -13.50 13.87 22.88
C GLU A 165 -13.71 12.51 22.21
N ARG A 166 -12.97 12.20 21.13
CA ARG A 166 -13.05 10.90 20.45
C ARG A 166 -12.69 9.73 21.37
N ILE A 167 -11.69 9.90 22.24
CA ILE A 167 -11.32 8.89 23.25
C ILE A 167 -12.45 8.71 24.25
N VAL A 168 -13.03 9.79 24.76
CA VAL A 168 -14.16 9.74 25.71
C VAL A 168 -15.35 9.05 25.07
N GLN A 169 -15.72 9.41 23.84
CA GLN A 169 -16.82 8.78 23.09
C GLN A 169 -16.57 7.28 22.86
N ALA A 170 -15.36 6.90 22.44
CA ALA A 170 -14.99 5.49 22.26
C ALA A 170 -15.08 4.71 23.57
N TRP A 171 -14.64 5.29 24.69
CA TRP A 171 -14.75 4.68 26.01
C TRP A 171 -16.20 4.52 26.45
N GLN A 172 -17.03 5.54 26.25
CA GLN A 172 -18.46 5.51 26.57
C GLN A 172 -19.22 4.46 25.75
N ARG A 173 -18.71 4.08 24.57
CA ARG A 173 -19.24 3.01 23.71
C ARG A 173 -18.82 1.60 24.15
N MET A 174 -17.82 1.45 25.02
CA MET A 174 -17.34 0.12 25.47
C MET A 174 -18.43 -0.78 26.07
N PRO A 175 -19.40 -0.29 26.87
CA PRO A 175 -20.49 -1.10 27.38
C PRO A 175 -21.34 -1.77 26.30
N LEU A 176 -21.37 -1.25 25.06
CA LEU A 176 -22.07 -1.89 23.93
C LEU A 176 -21.48 -3.28 23.61
N PHE A 177 -20.22 -3.53 24.00
CA PHE A 177 -19.45 -4.73 23.67
C PHE A 177 -19.04 -5.57 24.89
N ALA A 178 -19.44 -5.18 26.11
CA ALA A 178 -19.11 -5.90 27.33
C ALA A 178 -19.82 -7.28 27.40
N ASP A 179 -19.34 -8.13 28.33
CA ASP A 179 -19.66 -9.56 28.46
C ASP A 179 -21.12 -9.94 28.17
N GLY A 180 -21.31 -10.90 27.27
CA GLY A 180 -22.63 -11.41 26.89
C GLY A 180 -23.40 -10.56 25.88
N SER A 181 -22.82 -9.46 25.37
CA SER A 181 -23.50 -8.60 24.39
C SER A 181 -23.93 -9.40 23.15
N PRO A 182 -25.19 -9.24 22.68
CA PRO A 182 -25.67 -9.84 21.44
C PRO A 182 -24.98 -9.24 20.18
N ARG A 183 -24.18 -8.17 20.34
CA ARG A 183 -23.61 -7.37 19.24
C ARG A 183 -22.25 -7.90 18.74
N ARG A 184 -22.04 -9.22 18.78
CA ARG A 184 -20.80 -9.86 18.33
C ARG A 184 -20.46 -9.56 16.87
N ARG A 185 -21.48 -9.41 16.02
CA ARG A 185 -21.31 -9.04 14.61
C ARG A 185 -20.71 -7.66 14.45
N LEU A 186 -21.25 -6.66 15.14
CA LEU A 186 -20.69 -5.30 15.11
C LEU A 186 -19.24 -5.28 15.61
N LEU A 187 -18.92 -6.01 16.68
CA LEU A 187 -17.55 -6.12 17.18
C LEU A 187 -16.61 -6.73 16.13
N ALA A 188 -17.02 -7.82 15.48
CA ALA A 188 -16.24 -8.44 14.41
C ALA A 188 -16.08 -7.51 13.19
N ALA A 189 -17.13 -6.77 12.82
CA ALA A 189 -17.08 -5.78 11.74
C ALA A 189 -16.09 -4.64 12.05
N LEU A 190 -16.13 -4.09 13.26
CA LEU A 190 -15.17 -3.08 13.74
C LEU A 190 -13.74 -3.62 13.72
N HIS A 191 -13.53 -4.88 14.10
CA HIS A 191 -12.23 -5.52 14.02
C HIS A 191 -11.72 -5.63 12.58
N TYR A 192 -12.54 -6.11 11.63
CA TYR A 192 -12.13 -6.18 10.23
C TYR A 192 -11.84 -4.80 9.63
N PHE A 193 -12.68 -3.80 9.92
CA PHE A 193 -12.43 -2.43 9.49
C PHE A 193 -11.12 -1.87 10.08
N HIS A 194 -10.85 -2.13 11.36
CA HIS A 194 -9.59 -1.76 12.01
C HIS A 194 -8.37 -2.39 11.30
N VAL A 195 -8.45 -3.68 10.96
CA VAL A 195 -7.39 -4.38 10.21
C VAL A 195 -7.21 -3.77 8.82
N ALA A 196 -8.28 -3.46 8.10
CA ALA A 196 -8.22 -2.79 6.79
C ALA A 196 -7.48 -1.44 6.88
N CYS A 197 -7.83 -0.58 7.84
CA CYS A 197 -7.16 0.70 8.06
C CYS A 197 -5.67 0.53 8.39
N ARG A 198 -5.32 -0.47 9.21
CA ARG A 198 -3.92 -0.73 9.56
C ARG A 198 -3.10 -1.19 8.37
N LEU A 199 -3.67 -2.02 7.50
CA LEU A 199 -3.00 -2.48 6.29
C LEU A 199 -2.74 -1.32 5.32
N ASP A 200 -3.71 -0.41 5.12
CA ASP A 200 -3.53 0.77 4.26
C ASP A 200 -2.34 1.64 4.72
N ILE A 201 -2.17 1.80 6.04
CA ILE A 201 -1.10 2.61 6.63
C ILE A 201 0.24 1.88 6.70
N SER A 202 0.24 0.54 6.78
CA SER A 202 1.47 -0.23 7.02
C SER A 202 2.30 -0.47 5.76
N GLY A 203 1.75 -0.22 4.57
CA GLY A 203 2.49 -0.37 3.31
C GLY A 203 3.54 0.72 3.13
N GLU A 204 4.71 0.34 2.61
CA GLU A 204 5.72 1.31 2.15
C GLU A 204 5.33 1.90 0.79
N THR A 205 4.55 1.15 0.01
CA THR A 205 4.05 1.59 -1.28
C THR A 205 2.52 1.66 -1.31
N PRO A 206 1.94 2.66 -2.00
CA PRO A 206 0.49 2.76 -2.09
C PRO A 206 -0.13 1.52 -2.75
N GLY A 207 -1.03 0.86 -2.04
CA GLY A 207 -1.73 -0.33 -2.52
C GLY A 207 -0.99 -1.65 -2.32
N GLU A 208 0.11 -1.67 -1.55
CA GLU A 208 0.85 -2.89 -1.23
C GLU A 208 -0.03 -3.99 -0.64
N PHE A 209 -0.92 -3.63 0.28
CA PHE A 209 -1.89 -4.54 0.93
C PHE A 209 -3.33 -4.34 0.43
N LEU A 210 -3.48 -3.84 -0.81
CA LEU A 210 -4.78 -3.51 -1.39
C LEU A 210 -5.76 -4.70 -1.40
N PRO A 211 -5.35 -5.92 -1.81
CA PRO A 211 -6.24 -7.07 -1.78
C PRO A 211 -6.74 -7.41 -0.37
N GLU A 212 -5.84 -7.47 0.61
CA GLU A 212 -6.14 -7.79 2.00
C GLU A 212 -7.02 -6.72 2.64
N MET A 213 -6.79 -5.45 2.34
CA MET A 213 -7.65 -4.36 2.75
C MET A 213 -9.07 -4.54 2.19
N LEU A 214 -9.21 -4.79 0.88
CA LEU A 214 -10.51 -5.04 0.23
C LEU A 214 -11.23 -6.25 0.82
N LEU A 215 -10.50 -7.33 1.12
CA LEU A 215 -11.07 -8.50 1.80
C LEU A 215 -11.65 -8.13 3.17
N ASN A 216 -10.92 -7.34 3.96
CA ASN A 216 -11.38 -6.94 5.29
C ASN A 216 -12.58 -5.96 5.23
N LEU A 217 -12.61 -5.05 4.25
CA LEU A 217 -13.80 -4.23 3.98
C LEU A 217 -15.00 -5.11 3.60
N ALA A 218 -14.81 -6.10 2.72
CA ALA A 218 -15.89 -7.03 2.37
C ALA A 218 -16.39 -7.84 3.57
N LYS A 219 -15.48 -8.35 4.41
CA LYS A 219 -15.83 -9.07 5.66
C LYS A 219 -16.61 -8.19 6.63
N THR A 220 -16.33 -6.89 6.68
CA THR A 220 -17.08 -5.92 7.48
C THR A 220 -18.55 -5.93 7.08
N LEU A 221 -18.85 -5.84 5.77
CA LEU A 221 -20.23 -5.85 5.27
C LEU A 221 -20.92 -7.19 5.49
N GLU A 222 -20.26 -8.30 5.18
CA GLU A 222 -20.89 -9.63 5.28
C GLU A 222 -21.19 -10.07 6.70
N VAL A 223 -20.36 -9.65 7.67
CA VAL A 223 -20.63 -9.95 9.07
C VAL A 223 -21.79 -9.11 9.60
N LEU A 224 -21.91 -7.85 9.16
CA LEU A 224 -23.04 -7.00 9.55
C LEU A 224 -24.35 -7.49 8.91
N PHE A 225 -24.29 -7.85 7.63
CA PHE A 225 -25.44 -8.16 6.80
C PHE A 225 -25.31 -9.56 6.16
N PRO A 226 -25.39 -10.64 6.96
CA PRO A 226 -25.27 -11.98 6.42
C PRO A 226 -26.50 -12.33 5.56
N PRO A 227 -26.33 -13.12 4.50
CA PRO A 227 -27.44 -13.59 3.70
C PRO A 227 -28.41 -14.43 4.53
N HIS A 228 -29.71 -14.23 4.30
CA HIS A 228 -30.78 -15.04 4.85
C HIS A 228 -31.35 -15.95 3.76
N GLY A 229 -31.48 -17.25 4.03
CA GLY A 229 -32.00 -18.23 3.07
C GLY A 229 -31.09 -18.39 1.84
N GLU A 230 -31.67 -18.30 0.64
CA GLU A 230 -30.97 -18.47 -0.64
C GLU A 230 -30.38 -17.15 -1.21
N GLY A 231 -30.43 -16.04 -0.46
CA GLY A 231 -29.93 -14.74 -0.91
C GLY A 231 -28.40 -14.65 -1.04
N THR A 232 -27.91 -13.71 -1.84
CA THR A 232 -26.46 -13.44 -1.98
C THR A 232 -25.97 -12.45 -0.92
N SER A 233 -24.66 -12.47 -0.61
CA SER A 233 -24.03 -11.46 0.28
C SER A 233 -24.26 -10.02 -0.23
N LEU A 234 -24.32 -9.82 -1.55
CA LEU A 234 -24.55 -8.50 -2.15
C LEU A 234 -25.95 -7.98 -1.85
N ASP A 235 -26.97 -8.84 -1.97
CA ASP A 235 -28.36 -8.44 -1.75
C ASP A 235 -28.66 -8.19 -0.27
N ALA A 236 -28.07 -9.00 0.61
CA ALA A 236 -28.13 -8.78 2.05
C ALA A 236 -27.49 -7.46 2.46
N THR A 237 -26.29 -7.17 1.92
CA THR A 237 -25.58 -5.91 2.12
C THR A 237 -26.39 -4.71 1.66
N ARG A 238 -26.94 -4.76 0.44
CA ARG A 238 -27.79 -3.67 -0.09
C ARG A 238 -29.00 -3.41 0.80
N THR A 239 -29.67 -4.46 1.26
CA THR A 239 -30.84 -4.34 2.13
C THR A 239 -30.46 -3.69 3.46
N GLY A 240 -29.42 -4.20 4.13
CA GLY A 240 -28.98 -3.67 5.42
C GLY A 240 -28.48 -2.23 5.34
N LEU A 241 -27.76 -1.85 4.28
CA LEU A 241 -27.33 -0.46 4.08
C LEU A 241 -28.51 0.49 3.83
N ARG A 242 -29.57 0.05 3.13
CA ARG A 242 -30.80 0.85 2.97
C ARG A 242 -31.52 1.05 4.30
N GLU A 243 -31.56 0.03 5.16
CA GLU A 243 -32.11 0.13 6.52
C GLU A 243 -31.32 1.11 7.39
N LEU A 244 -30.00 1.24 7.15
CA LEU A 244 -29.19 2.30 7.75
C LEU A 244 -29.49 3.70 7.17
N GLY A 245 -30.25 3.81 6.08
CA GLY A 245 -30.59 5.08 5.43
C GLY A 245 -29.56 5.53 4.40
N ILE A 246 -28.67 4.64 3.94
CA ILE A 246 -27.68 4.94 2.91
C ILE A 246 -28.35 4.87 1.53
N GLU A 247 -28.17 5.91 0.73
CA GLU A 247 -28.75 5.99 -0.62
C GLU A 247 -28.19 4.91 -1.56
N ASN A 248 -29.03 4.39 -2.45
CA ASN A 248 -28.67 3.33 -3.40
C ASN A 248 -27.42 3.68 -4.24
N GLU A 249 -27.28 4.95 -4.65
CA GLU A 249 -26.10 5.38 -5.39
C GLU A 249 -24.82 5.19 -4.56
N ASN A 250 -24.81 5.64 -3.31
CA ASN A 250 -23.68 5.47 -2.40
C ASN A 250 -23.41 3.99 -2.08
N ILE A 251 -24.46 3.16 -1.98
CA ILE A 251 -24.33 1.69 -1.80
C ILE A 251 -23.52 1.06 -2.94
N GLU A 252 -23.95 1.27 -4.18
CA GLU A 252 -23.30 0.69 -5.36
C GLU A 252 -21.92 1.29 -5.62
N ARG A 253 -21.75 2.57 -5.30
CA ARG A 253 -20.49 3.28 -5.48
C ARG A 253 -19.47 2.79 -4.44
N ASP A 254 -19.78 2.90 -3.14
CA ASP A 254 -18.77 2.86 -2.07
C ASP A 254 -18.65 1.50 -1.35
N PHE A 255 -19.70 0.69 -1.34
CA PHE A 255 -19.74 -0.53 -0.51
C PHE A 255 -19.73 -1.82 -1.33
N VAL A 256 -20.62 -1.93 -2.32
CA VAL A 256 -20.73 -3.12 -3.18
C VAL A 256 -19.41 -3.52 -3.84
N PRO A 257 -18.56 -2.58 -4.32
CA PRO A 257 -17.32 -2.97 -4.99
C PRO A 257 -16.35 -3.73 -4.08
N ALA A 258 -16.34 -3.51 -2.76
CA ALA A 258 -15.49 -4.30 -1.85
C ALA A 258 -15.80 -5.81 -1.95
N ILE A 259 -17.09 -6.17 -1.94
CA ILE A 259 -17.53 -7.57 -2.05
C ILE A 259 -17.27 -8.11 -3.46
N ALA A 260 -17.60 -7.32 -4.50
CA ALA A 260 -17.41 -7.74 -5.88
C ALA A 260 -15.92 -7.97 -6.21
N LEU A 261 -15.05 -7.05 -5.79
CA LEU A 261 -13.63 -7.06 -6.13
C LEU A 261 -12.84 -8.10 -5.36
N ARG A 262 -13.20 -8.46 -4.11
CA ARG A 262 -12.39 -9.36 -3.27
C ARG A 262 -12.05 -10.70 -3.93
N ASN A 263 -12.98 -11.24 -4.73
CA ASN A 263 -12.84 -12.53 -5.42
C ASN A 263 -12.02 -12.39 -6.71
N HIS A 264 -11.86 -11.16 -7.21
CA HIS A 264 -11.10 -10.83 -8.40
C HIS A 264 -9.71 -10.28 -8.10
N VAL A 265 -9.43 -9.86 -6.85
CA VAL A 265 -8.12 -9.31 -6.46
C VAL A 265 -7.19 -10.32 -5.78
N GLY A 266 -7.50 -11.62 -5.82
CA GLY A 266 -6.53 -12.68 -5.54
C GLY A 266 -6.34 -13.11 -4.08
N VAL A 267 -7.13 -12.62 -3.12
CA VAL A 267 -6.98 -13.06 -1.71
C VAL A 267 -7.60 -14.44 -1.45
N GLY A 268 -8.66 -14.80 -2.17
CA GLY A 268 -9.32 -16.11 -2.02
C GLY A 268 -8.67 -17.24 -2.82
N HIS A 269 -8.02 -16.90 -3.92
CA HIS A 269 -7.33 -17.83 -4.81
C HIS A 269 -6.13 -17.11 -5.41
N ALA A 270 -4.98 -17.78 -5.50
CA ALA A 270 -3.76 -17.26 -6.16
C ALA A 270 -3.92 -17.13 -7.69
N LEU A 271 -5.10 -16.73 -8.16
CA LEU A 271 -5.31 -16.27 -9.52
C LEU A 271 -4.62 -14.91 -9.63
N ILE A 272 -3.58 -14.87 -10.45
CA ILE A 272 -2.90 -13.65 -10.82
C ILE A 272 -3.85 -12.86 -11.73
N ALA A 273 -4.75 -12.09 -11.14
CA ALA A 273 -5.57 -11.19 -11.92
C ALA A 273 -4.65 -10.14 -12.54
N LEU A 274 -4.69 -10.03 -13.87
CA LEU A 274 -3.97 -9.03 -14.62
C LEU A 274 -4.95 -7.89 -14.90
N PHE A 275 -4.76 -6.76 -14.23
CA PHE A 275 -5.53 -5.56 -14.48
C PHE A 275 -4.83 -4.68 -15.51
N THR A 276 -5.61 -3.99 -16.35
CA THR A 276 -5.11 -2.91 -17.19
C THR A 276 -4.83 -1.67 -16.33
N SER A 277 -4.04 -0.72 -16.85
CA SER A 277 -3.76 0.55 -16.15
C SER A 277 -5.04 1.33 -15.81
N ASP A 278 -6.04 1.33 -16.70
CA ASP A 278 -7.32 1.98 -16.45
C ASP A 278 -8.11 1.29 -15.34
N GLN A 279 -8.09 -0.05 -15.30
CA GLN A 279 -8.75 -0.80 -14.22
C GLN A 279 -8.08 -0.55 -12.87
N LEU A 280 -6.75 -0.51 -12.82
CA LEU A 280 -6.01 -0.18 -11.59
C LEU A 280 -6.29 1.25 -11.13
N LYS A 281 -6.39 2.21 -12.06
CA LYS A 281 -6.79 3.58 -11.73
C LYS A 281 -8.16 3.61 -11.05
N VAL A 282 -9.16 2.95 -11.62
CA VAL A 282 -10.52 2.85 -11.03
C VAL A 282 -10.48 2.17 -9.66
N LEU A 283 -9.68 1.12 -9.51
CA LEU A 283 -9.51 0.39 -8.25
C LEU A 283 -8.88 1.27 -7.15
N HIS A 284 -7.84 2.03 -7.50
CA HIS A 284 -7.19 2.95 -6.57
C HIS A 284 -8.12 4.11 -6.19
N GLU A 285 -8.81 4.73 -7.15
CA GLU A 285 -9.80 5.78 -6.88
C GLU A 285 -10.93 5.27 -5.97
N TYR A 286 -11.38 4.03 -6.16
CA TYR A 286 -12.35 3.40 -5.26
C TYR A 286 -11.81 3.24 -3.84
N THR A 287 -10.61 2.70 -3.71
CA THR A 287 -10.05 2.35 -2.40
C THR A 287 -9.65 3.57 -1.56
N GLU A 288 -9.24 4.67 -2.20
CA GLU A 288 -8.99 5.94 -1.52
C GLU A 288 -10.22 6.51 -0.81
N ARG A 289 -11.43 6.27 -1.34
CA ARG A 289 -12.67 6.79 -0.77
C ARG A 289 -13.44 5.77 0.08
N ALA A 290 -13.25 4.48 -0.18
CA ALA A 290 -13.99 3.41 0.51
C ALA A 290 -13.80 3.46 2.03
N GLU A 291 -12.58 3.70 2.52
CA GLU A 291 -12.32 3.73 3.98
C GLU A 291 -13.22 4.74 4.72
N ASN A 292 -13.36 5.96 4.17
CA ASN A 292 -14.19 7.00 4.79
C ASN A 292 -15.68 6.61 4.77
N ALA A 293 -16.17 6.08 3.65
CA ALA A 293 -17.55 5.61 3.57
C ALA A 293 -17.86 4.51 4.59
N PHE A 294 -16.92 3.59 4.80
CA PHE A 294 -17.04 2.55 5.83
C PHE A 294 -16.96 3.11 7.25
N ARG A 295 -16.10 4.10 7.49
CA ARG A 295 -16.01 4.82 8.77
C ARG A 295 -17.35 5.47 9.12
N ASP A 296 -17.93 6.20 8.17
CA ASP A 296 -19.20 6.91 8.34
C ASP A 296 -20.38 5.94 8.52
N MET A 297 -20.40 4.84 7.76
CA MET A 297 -21.39 3.77 7.92
C MET A 297 -21.33 3.16 9.33
N LEU A 298 -20.13 2.80 9.81
CA LEU A 298 -19.96 2.20 11.14
C LEU A 298 -20.34 3.17 12.26
N ASP A 299 -19.96 4.44 12.14
CA ASP A 299 -20.35 5.46 13.12
C ASP A 299 -21.88 5.66 13.13
N THR A 300 -22.51 5.75 11.95
CA THR A 300 -23.98 5.83 11.82
C THR A 300 -24.66 4.63 12.45
N MET A 301 -24.17 3.41 12.21
CA MET A 301 -24.73 2.19 12.81
C MET A 301 -24.60 2.22 14.34
N ILE A 302 -23.45 2.63 14.87
CA ILE A 302 -23.26 2.75 16.33
C ILE A 302 -24.25 3.77 16.91
N GLN A 303 -24.38 4.95 16.28
CA GLN A 303 -25.33 5.98 16.73
C GLN A 303 -26.77 5.48 16.75
N LYS A 304 -27.22 4.75 15.73
CA LYS A 304 -28.58 4.16 15.69
C LYS A 304 -28.78 3.10 16.77
N ILE A 305 -27.76 2.31 17.06
CA ILE A 305 -27.80 1.32 18.15
C ILE A 305 -27.86 2.00 19.52
N GLU A 306 -27.17 3.14 19.68
CA GLU A 306 -27.21 3.96 20.90
C GLU A 306 -28.59 4.61 21.09
N SER A 307 -29.25 5.05 20.01
CA SER A 307 -30.60 5.61 20.06
C SER A 307 -31.72 4.56 20.18
N GLY A 308 -31.42 3.29 19.88
CA GLY A 308 -32.40 2.20 19.87
C GLY A 308 -33.19 2.08 18.56
N ASP A 309 -32.73 2.75 17.50
CA ASP A 309 -33.33 2.72 16.16
C ASP A 309 -32.87 1.51 15.31
N PHE A 310 -31.94 0.70 15.82
CA PHE A 310 -31.36 -0.47 15.12
C PHE A 310 -30.98 -1.60 16.09
#